data_AF-A0A161HTQ3-F1
#
_entry.id   AF-A0A161HTQ3-F1
#
_cell.length_a   1.000
_cell.length_b   1.000
_cell.length_c   1.000
_cell.angle_alpha   90.00
_cell.angle_beta   90.00
_cell.angle_gamma   90.00
#
_symmetry.space_group_name_H-M   'P 1'
#
loop_
_entity.id
_entity.type
_entity.pdbx_description
1 polymer ?
#
loop_
_entity_poly.entity_id
_entity_poly.type
_entity_poly.pdbx_seq_one_letter_code
_entity_poly.pdbx_strand_id
1 'polypeptide(L)'
;MGVRLIKISAVYFAVGVCLGLYMSIVHSFTLTPVHVHINLLGWTALTLAGIIYHLFPQIAATTWAKAHFWLHNIGLPVMMISLAFVVSGHESWIPITAAGGVLVTLGVLSFAWNVVKNLKS
;
A
#
# COMPACT_ATOMS: atom_id res chain seq x y z
N MET A 1 10.85 12.47 0.89
CA MET A 1 9.72 11.56 0.62
C MET A 1 10.11 10.10 0.82
N GLY A 2 11.22 9.62 0.23
CA GLY A 2 11.68 8.24 0.37
C GLY A 2 11.77 7.71 1.80
N VAL A 3 12.51 8.39 2.69
CA VAL A 3 12.64 7.97 4.10
C VAL A 3 11.30 7.88 4.84
N ARG A 4 10.32 8.74 4.51
CA ARG A 4 8.98 8.68 5.12
C ARG A 4 8.23 7.43 4.67
N LEU A 5 8.31 7.06 3.40
CA LEU A 5 7.71 5.82 2.88
C LEU A 5 8.31 4.58 3.53
N ILE A 6 9.63 4.56 3.77
CA ILE A 6 10.30 3.44 4.45
C ILE A 6 9.84 3.33 5.91
N LYS A 7 9.65 4.46 6.61
CA LYS A 7 9.10 4.43 7.97
C LYS A 7 7.66 3.91 8.00
N ILE A 8 6.83 4.37 7.07
CA ILE A 8 5.43 3.93 6.94
C ILE A 8 5.37 2.44 6.60
N SER A 9 6.20 1.97 5.67
CA SER A 9 6.24 0.57 5.29
C SER A 9 6.61 -0.32 6.48
N ALA A 10 7.58 0.08 7.31
CA ALA A 10 7.94 -0.66 8.52
C ALA A 10 6.76 -0.83 9.49
N VAL A 11 5.89 0.17 9.60
CA VAL A 11 4.65 0.06 10.39
C VAL A 11 3.71 -0.95 9.75
N TYR A 12 3.49 -0.90 8.43
CA TYR A 12 2.66 -1.89 7.74
C TYR A 12 3.20 -3.32 7.88
N PHE A 13 4.51 -3.49 7.84
CA PHE A 13 5.14 -4.80 8.07
C PHE A 13 4.85 -5.33 9.47
N ALA A 14 5.02 -4.49 10.50
CA ALA A 14 4.70 -4.88 11.86
C ALA A 14 3.22 -5.29 11.99
N VAL A 15 2.31 -4.50 11.43
CA VAL A 15 0.86 -4.83 11.40
C VAL A 15 0.59 -6.13 10.66
N GLY A 16 1.21 -6.34 9.50
CA GLY A 16 1.04 -7.55 8.70
C GLY A 16 1.52 -8.81 9.42
N VAL A 17 2.68 -8.75 10.09
CA VAL A 17 3.21 -9.86 10.90
C VAL A 17 2.30 -10.15 12.10
N CYS A 18 1.87 -9.12 12.84
CA CYS A 18 0.94 -9.29 13.95
C CYS A 18 -0.39 -9.92 13.50
N LEU A 19 -0.93 -9.49 12.36
CA LEU A 19 -2.15 -10.07 11.78
C LEU A 19 -1.93 -11.53 11.35
N GLY A 20 -0.78 -11.85 10.78
CA GLY A 20 -0.41 -13.22 10.42
C GLY A 20 -0.38 -14.14 11.64
N LEU A 21 0.29 -13.69 12.71
CA LEU A 21 0.35 -14.42 13.98
C LEU A 21 -1.05 -14.61 14.58
N TYR A 22 -1.87 -13.56 14.59
CA TYR A 22 -3.25 -13.65 15.06
C TYR A 22 -4.03 -14.74 14.33
N MET A 23 -4.00 -14.76 12.98
CA MET A 23 -4.68 -15.78 12.18
C MET A 23 -4.20 -17.20 12.50
N SER A 24 -2.89 -17.38 12.71
CA SER A 24 -2.32 -18.67 13.14
C SER A 24 -2.83 -19.12 14.51
N ILE A 25 -2.96 -18.20 15.47
CA ILE A 25 -3.47 -18.52 16.82
C ILE A 25 -4.94 -18.94 16.76
N VAL A 26 -5.78 -18.16 16.09
CA VAL A 26 -7.24 -18.42 16.01
C VAL A 26 -7.62 -19.48 15.00
N HIS A 27 -6.67 -20.03 14.23
CA HIS A 27 -6.88 -20.99 13.14
C HIS A 27 -7.95 -20.55 12.12
N SER A 28 -8.08 -19.23 11.91
CA SER A 28 -9.01 -18.63 10.97
C SER A 28 -8.25 -17.76 9.98
N PHE A 29 -8.31 -18.16 8.71
CA PHE A 29 -7.60 -17.53 7.60
C PHE A 29 -8.48 -16.58 6.79
N THR A 30 -9.62 -16.15 7.34
CA THR A 30 -10.54 -15.21 6.68
C THR A 30 -9.86 -13.89 6.32
N LEU A 31 -8.92 -13.41 7.14
CA LEU A 31 -8.18 -12.16 6.91
C LEU A 31 -6.93 -12.32 6.03
N THR A 32 -6.73 -13.50 5.41
CA THR A 32 -5.59 -13.75 4.52
C THR A 32 -5.46 -12.71 3.40
N PRO A 33 -6.55 -12.29 2.70
CA PRO A 33 -6.45 -11.26 1.68
C PRO A 33 -5.88 -9.95 2.23
N VAL A 34 -6.36 -9.51 3.41
CA VAL A 34 -5.88 -8.28 4.07
C VAL A 34 -4.40 -8.41 4.46
N HIS A 35 -4.01 -9.54 5.05
CA HIS A 35 -2.62 -9.81 5.42
C HIS A 35 -1.66 -9.73 4.22
N VAL A 36 -2.02 -10.39 3.11
CA VAL A 36 -1.18 -10.41 1.90
C VAL A 36 -1.06 -9.02 1.30
N HIS A 37 -2.15 -8.25 1.23
CA HIS A 37 -2.12 -6.90 0.67
C HIS A 37 -1.33 -5.93 1.55
N ILE A 38 -1.43 -6.02 2.88
CA ILE A 38 -0.61 -5.20 3.79
C ILE A 38 0.89 -5.49 3.60
N ASN A 39 1.29 -6.76 3.51
CA ASN A 39 2.71 -7.09 3.34
C ASN A 39 3.22 -6.78 1.93
N LEU A 40 2.43 -7.01 0.88
CA LEU A 40 2.88 -6.77 -0.49
C LEU A 40 2.82 -5.29 -0.87
N LEU A 41 1.64 -4.66 -0.72
CA LEU A 41 1.41 -3.26 -1.12
C LEU A 41 1.84 -2.26 -0.05
N GLY A 42 1.72 -2.63 1.24
CA GLY A 42 2.08 -1.75 2.36
C GLY A 42 3.55 -1.85 2.76
N TRP A 43 4.13 -3.04 2.79
CA TRP A 43 5.56 -3.21 3.09
C TRP A 43 6.42 -3.21 1.83
N THR A 44 6.37 -4.27 1.03
CA THR A 44 7.35 -4.50 -0.05
C THR A 44 7.34 -3.38 -1.08
N ALA A 45 6.17 -3.02 -1.63
CA ALA A 45 6.05 -2.00 -2.66
C ALA A 45 6.45 -0.61 -2.15
N LEU A 46 6.00 -0.20 -0.96
CA LEU A 46 6.33 1.11 -0.38
C LEU A 46 7.82 1.21 0.02
N THR A 47 8.42 0.13 0.51
CA THR A 47 9.86 0.09 0.80
C THR A 47 10.66 0.29 -0.47
N LEU A 48 10.35 -0.46 -1.55
CA LEU A 48 11.03 -0.32 -2.84
C LEU A 48 10.85 1.07 -3.43
N ALA A 49 9.62 1.60 -3.45
CA ALA A 49 9.36 2.96 -3.90
C ALA A 49 10.10 4.01 -3.03
N GLY A 50 10.17 3.78 -1.72
CA GLY A 50 10.89 4.62 -0.78
C GLY A 50 12.40 4.65 -1.05
N ILE A 51 13.01 3.49 -1.34
CA ILE A 51 14.41 3.35 -1.74
C ILE A 51 14.66 4.06 -3.08
N ILE A 52 13.80 3.83 -4.08
CA ILE A 52 13.92 4.47 -5.40
C ILE A 52 13.85 6.00 -5.28
N TYR A 53 12.91 6.53 -4.50
CA TYR A 53 12.80 7.96 -4.25
C TYR A 53 13.93 8.53 -3.38
N HIS A 54 14.64 7.69 -2.64
CA HIS A 54 15.83 8.11 -1.89
C HIS A 54 17.07 8.15 -2.78
N LEU A 55 17.27 7.13 -3.62
CA LEU A 55 18.40 7.03 -4.55
C LEU A 55 18.29 8.01 -5.72
N PHE A 56 17.07 8.28 -6.21
CA PHE A 56 16.82 9.14 -7.35
C PHE A 56 15.97 10.37 -6.95
N PRO A 57 16.58 11.38 -6.30
CA PRO A 57 15.86 12.56 -5.81
C PRO A 57 15.14 13.34 -6.93
N GLN A 58 15.66 13.29 -8.16
CA GLN A 58 15.03 13.88 -9.35
C GLN A 58 13.64 13.33 -9.65
N ILE A 59 13.41 12.04 -9.40
CA ILE A 59 12.13 11.37 -9.60
C ILE A 59 11.20 11.66 -8.42
N ALA A 60 11.76 11.84 -7.22
CA ALA A 60 11.00 12.15 -6.00
C ALA A 60 10.45 13.59 -5.99
N ALA A 61 11.02 14.50 -6.77
CA ALA A 61 10.60 15.91 -6.85
C ALA A 61 9.37 16.14 -7.75
N THR A 62 8.97 15.15 -8.55
CA THR A 62 7.89 15.32 -9.54
C THR A 62 6.50 15.34 -8.90
N THR A 63 5.54 15.95 -9.59
CA THR A 63 4.12 15.95 -9.18
C THR A 63 3.54 14.54 -9.11
N TRP A 64 3.96 13.65 -10.00
CA TRP A 64 3.56 12.24 -10.02
C TRP A 64 4.03 11.46 -8.79
N ALA A 65 5.22 11.78 -8.28
CA ALA A 65 5.73 11.15 -7.06
C ALA A 65 4.91 11.57 -5.82
N LYS A 66 4.49 12.84 -5.76
CA LYS A 66 3.59 13.33 -4.71
C LYS A 66 2.20 12.71 -4.82
N ALA A 67 1.67 12.60 -6.04
CA ALA A 67 0.39 11.93 -6.30
C ALA A 67 0.44 10.46 -5.85
N HIS A 68 1.47 9.71 -6.23
CA HIS A 68 1.68 8.34 -5.75
C HIS A 68 1.71 8.26 -4.21
N PHE A 69 2.48 9.13 -3.56
CA PHE A 69 2.57 9.17 -2.09
C PHE A 69 1.20 9.35 -1.44
N TRP A 70 0.41 10.34 -1.88
CA TRP A 70 -0.89 10.62 -1.26
C TRP A 70 -1.96 9.58 -1.61
N LEU A 71 -2.06 9.19 -2.89
CA LEU A 71 -3.04 8.22 -3.35
C LEU A 71 -2.84 6.86 -2.70
N HIS A 72 -1.59 6.39 -2.61
CA HIS A 72 -1.28 5.10 -2.00
C HIS A 72 -1.46 5.13 -0.49
N ASN A 73 -1.00 6.20 0.18
CA ASN A 73 -1.05 6.28 1.64
C ASN A 73 -2.47 6.53 2.19
N ILE A 74 -3.39 7.05 1.38
CA ILE A 74 -4.83 7.15 1.73
C ILE A 74 -5.59 5.92 1.25
N GLY A 75 -5.38 5.51 -0.01
CA GLY A 75 -6.09 4.39 -0.62
C GLY A 75 -5.84 3.07 0.09
N LEU A 76 -4.61 2.81 0.52
CA LEU A 76 -4.24 1.55 1.15
C LEU A 76 -4.94 1.34 2.51
N PRO A 77 -4.90 2.26 3.50
CA PRO A 77 -5.70 2.13 4.71
C PRO A 77 -7.18 1.94 4.45
N VAL A 78 -7.76 2.74 3.55
CA VAL A 78 -9.19 2.67 3.23
C VAL A 78 -9.53 1.28 2.69
N MET A 79 -8.77 0.79 1.71
CA MET A 79 -8.95 -0.53 1.12
C MET A 79 -8.79 -1.65 2.15
N MET A 80 -7.80 -1.57 3.04
CA MET A 80 -7.54 -2.62 4.03
C MET A 80 -8.60 -2.68 5.12
N ILE A 81 -9.05 -1.53 5.63
CA ILE A 81 -10.09 -1.47 6.66
C ILE A 81 -11.40 -1.99 6.07
N SER A 82 -11.81 -1.49 4.90
CA SER A 82 -13.07 -1.91 4.28
C SER A 82 -13.04 -3.39 3.86
N LEU A 83 -11.90 -3.88 3.33
CA LEU A 83 -11.76 -5.28 2.96
C LEU A 83 -11.87 -6.20 4.18
N ALA A 84 -11.33 -5.80 5.33
CA ALA A 84 -11.51 -6.55 6.57
C ALA A 84 -12.99 -6.72 6.94
N PHE A 85 -13.80 -5.67 6.82
CA PHE A 85 -15.25 -5.75 7.03
C PHE A 85 -15.95 -6.65 6.01
N VAL A 86 -15.58 -6.56 4.73
CA VAL A 86 -16.16 -7.40 3.66
C VAL A 86 -15.88 -8.88 3.94
N VAL A 87 -14.63 -9.25 4.23
CA VAL A 87 -14.30 -10.67 4.50
C VAL A 87 -14.89 -11.17 5.82
N SER A 88 -15.22 -10.27 6.75
CA SER A 88 -15.99 -10.58 7.97
C SER A 88 -17.52 -10.62 7.75
N GLY A 89 -18.00 -10.58 6.50
CA GLY A 89 -19.41 -10.78 6.14
C GLY A 89 -20.22 -9.51 5.94
N HIS A 90 -19.61 -8.31 5.99
CA HIS A 90 -20.31 -7.04 5.78
C HIS A 90 -20.17 -6.58 4.33
N GLU A 91 -20.98 -7.14 3.43
CA GLU A 91 -20.94 -6.85 1.98
C GLU A 91 -21.24 -5.39 1.62
N SER A 92 -21.89 -4.62 2.51
CA SER A 92 -22.15 -3.19 2.31
C SER A 92 -20.87 -2.35 2.15
N TRP A 93 -19.69 -2.89 2.53
CA TRP A 93 -18.39 -2.22 2.41
C TRP A 93 -17.69 -2.49 1.07
N ILE A 94 -18.27 -3.29 0.18
CA ILE A 94 -17.71 -3.56 -1.16
C ILE A 94 -17.43 -2.27 -1.95
N PRO A 95 -18.35 -1.27 -2.01
CA PRO A 95 -18.09 -0.04 -2.77
C PRO A 95 -16.90 0.77 -2.22
N ILE A 96 -16.74 0.78 -0.89
CA ILE A 96 -15.62 1.48 -0.22
C ILE A 96 -14.30 0.76 -0.53
N THR A 97 -14.31 -0.56 -0.52
CA THR A 97 -13.16 -1.39 -0.90
C THR A 97 -12.76 -1.15 -2.35
N ALA A 98 -13.73 -1.10 -3.26
CA ALA A 98 -13.48 -0.77 -4.66
C ALA A 98 -12.90 0.64 -4.83
N ALA A 99 -13.45 1.65 -4.14
CA ALA A 99 -12.93 3.01 -4.18
C ALA A 99 -11.47 3.09 -3.66
N GLY A 100 -11.17 2.44 -2.53
CA GLY A 100 -9.81 2.32 -2.01
C GLY A 100 -8.87 1.63 -3.00
N GLY A 101 -9.32 0.54 -3.64
CA GLY A 101 -8.56 -0.18 -4.66
C GLY A 101 -8.26 0.68 -5.90
N VAL A 102 -9.22 1.49 -6.35
CA VAL A 102 -9.01 2.44 -7.46
C VAL A 102 -7.96 3.48 -7.07
N LEU A 103 -8.01 4.04 -5.86
CA LEU A 103 -7.01 5.00 -5.38
C LEU A 103 -5.60 4.40 -5.36
N VAL A 104 -5.44 3.20 -4.81
CA VAL A 104 -4.15 2.49 -4.80
C VAL A 104 -3.67 2.23 -6.23
N THR A 105 -4.55 1.78 -7.11
CA THR A 105 -4.22 1.51 -8.52
C THR A 105 -3.73 2.77 -9.23
N LEU A 106 -4.44 3.89 -9.09
CA LEU A 106 -4.00 5.18 -9.64
C LEU A 106 -2.67 5.64 -9.04
N GLY A 107 -2.43 5.37 -7.76
CA GLY A 107 -1.15 5.58 -7.10
C GLY A 107 -0.02 4.80 -7.77
N VAL A 108 -0.19 3.49 -7.93
CA VAL A 108 0.82 2.61 -8.56
C VAL A 108 1.07 2.99 -10.02
N LEU A 109 0.02 3.33 -10.79
CA LEU A 109 0.17 3.83 -12.15
C LEU A 109 0.96 5.14 -12.20
N SER A 110 0.71 6.05 -11.26
CA SER A 110 1.48 7.29 -11.12
C SER A 110 2.96 7.01 -10.81
N PHE A 111 3.24 6.03 -9.94
CA PHE A 111 4.60 5.57 -9.66
C PHE A 111 5.28 5.02 -10.91
N ALA A 112 4.64 4.07 -11.59
CA ALA A 112 5.17 3.39 -12.77
C ALA A 112 5.48 4.40 -13.89
N TRP A 113 4.52 5.29 -14.17
CA TRP A 113 4.71 6.36 -15.15
C TRP A 113 5.87 7.29 -14.79
N ASN A 114 5.98 7.66 -13.51
CA ASN A 114 7.04 8.54 -13.04
C ASN A 114 8.42 7.91 -13.20
N VAL A 115 8.55 6.62 -12.92
CA VAL A 115 9.79 5.87 -13.10
C VAL A 115 10.14 5.79 -14.59
N VAL A 116 9.23 5.30 -15.44
CA VAL A 116 9.49 5.13 -16.88
C VAL A 116 9.85 6.46 -17.56
N LYS A 117 9.19 7.56 -17.19
CA LYS A 117 9.39 8.85 -17.83
C LYS A 117 10.61 9.63 -17.31
N ASN A 118 10.88 9.55 -16.01
CA ASN A 118 11.84 10.46 -15.35
C ASN A 118 13.10 9.76 -14.84
N LEU A 119 13.15 8.42 -14.81
CA LEU A 119 14.40 7.68 -14.61
C LEU A 119 15.17 7.63 -15.94
N LYS A 120 16.09 8.57 -16.12
CA LYS A 120 17.04 8.55 -17.24
C LYS A 120 18.30 7.77 -16.83
N SER A 121 18.81 6.96 -17.76
CA SER A 121 20.10 6.27 -17.63
C SER A 121 21.27 7.24 -17.73
#